data_AF-A0A538QX69-F1
#
_entry.id   AF-A0A538QX69-F1
#
_cell.length_a   1.000
_cell.length_b   1.000
_cell.length_c   1.000
_cell.angle_alpha   90.00
_cell.angle_beta   90.00
_cell.angle_gamma   90.00
#
_symmetry.space_group_name_H-M   'P 1'
#
loop_
_entity.id
_entity.type
_entity.pdbx_description
1 polymer ?
#
loop_
_entity_poly.entity_id
_entity_poly.type
_entity_poly.pdbx_seq_one_letter_code
_entity_poly.pdbx_strand_id
1 'polypeptide(L)'
;MLETTSDNTIKEHVLRPAIPEIARPAQDAVTFQDLSLSEHDQSARVARLRDAYFKACPEVCIERPVLVTRLHQELAIFHKDRYSILDKARVYRRVLERREPIVWHREAKDRQGQPFTFDGNSLLAGSTTTKYKGVLLYPEFLALALWPELDTMSRRAANPYQITPHEAGVLNRDVFPV
;
A
#
# COMPACT_ATOMS: atom_id res chain seq x y z
N MET A 1 6.68 47.07 57.03
CA MET A 1 7.93 47.65 56.52
C MET A 1 8.91 46.52 56.29
N LEU A 2 9.02 46.09 55.02
CA LEU A 2 10.18 45.50 54.35
C LEU A 2 9.66 44.98 53.01
N GLU A 3 9.86 45.81 52.00
CA GLU A 3 9.77 45.47 50.59
C GLU A 3 10.82 44.41 50.25
N THR A 4 10.46 43.43 49.42
CA THR A 4 11.40 42.89 48.43
C THR A 4 10.61 42.54 47.16
N THR A 5 10.73 43.46 46.22
CA THR A 5 10.42 43.38 44.80
C THR A 5 11.17 42.25 44.08
N SER A 6 10.45 41.57 43.17
CA SER A 6 10.86 41.08 41.85
C SER A 6 12.22 40.40 41.66
N ASP A 7 12.20 39.14 41.20
CA ASP A 7 12.96 38.75 40.00
C ASP A 7 12.37 37.48 39.36
N ASN A 8 11.49 37.68 38.38
CA ASN A 8 10.97 36.60 37.53
C ASN A 8 11.74 36.64 36.21
N THR A 9 12.96 36.11 36.22
CA THR A 9 13.82 36.08 35.04
C THR A 9 13.40 34.95 34.11
N ILE A 10 12.48 35.25 33.18
CA ILE A 10 12.20 34.42 32.02
C ILE A 10 13.48 34.35 31.18
N LYS A 11 14.05 33.15 31.06
CA LYS A 11 15.19 32.88 30.16
C LYS A 11 14.70 33.06 28.73
N GLU A 12 15.16 34.14 28.08
CA GLU A 12 15.02 34.36 26.64
C GLU A 12 15.60 33.16 25.89
N HIS A 13 14.74 32.42 25.20
CA HIS A 13 15.17 31.39 24.27
C HIS A 13 15.59 32.10 22.98
N VAL A 14 16.91 32.20 22.79
CA VAL A 14 17.59 32.76 21.62
C VAL A 14 16.90 32.26 20.34
N LEU A 15 16.20 33.17 19.64
CA LEU A 15 15.68 32.92 18.31
C LEU A 15 16.85 32.52 17.40
N ARG A 16 16.82 31.28 16.91
CA ARG A 16 17.74 30.84 15.85
C ARG A 16 17.56 31.77 14.65
N PRO A 17 18.64 32.24 14.00
CA PRO A 17 18.48 33.03 12.79
C PRO A 17 17.74 32.19 11.74
N ALA A 18 16.74 32.81 11.09
CA ALA A 18 16.02 32.20 10.00
C ALA A 18 17.02 31.71 8.95
N ILE A 19 16.91 30.44 8.57
CA ILE A 19 17.67 29.89 7.45
C ILE A 19 17.29 30.73 6.23
N PRO A 20 18.25 31.35 5.53
CA PRO A 20 17.93 32.12 4.34
C PRO A 20 17.22 31.20 3.36
N GLU A 21 16.04 31.63 2.90
CA GLU A 21 15.25 30.92 1.90
C GLU A 21 16.07 30.88 0.62
N ILE A 22 16.77 29.76 0.40
CA ILE A 22 17.40 29.46 -0.87
C ILE A 22 16.24 29.31 -1.85
N ALA A 23 16.02 30.34 -2.67
CA ALA A 23 15.12 30.25 -3.81
C ALA A 23 15.49 28.99 -4.59
N ARG A 24 14.62 27.98 -4.50
CA ARG A 24 14.72 26.81 -5.38
C ARG A 24 14.71 27.39 -6.80
N PRO A 25 15.69 27.07 -7.65
CA PRO A 25 15.60 27.45 -9.04
C PRO A 25 14.25 26.98 -9.54
N ALA A 26 13.56 27.81 -10.32
CA ALA A 26 12.34 27.41 -10.99
C ALA A 26 12.68 26.18 -11.82
N GLN A 27 12.48 24.99 -11.25
CA GLN A 27 12.41 23.78 -12.02
C GLN A 27 11.15 23.98 -12.82
N ASP A 28 11.30 24.32 -14.10
CA ASP A 28 10.30 23.99 -15.09
C ASP A 28 9.80 22.60 -14.71
N ALA A 29 8.53 22.50 -14.32
CA ALA A 29 8.03 21.27 -13.76
C ALA A 29 8.19 20.19 -14.84
N VAL A 30 9.26 19.38 -14.74
CA VAL A 30 9.54 18.28 -15.65
C VAL A 30 8.51 17.21 -15.35
N THR A 31 7.30 17.44 -15.83
CA THR A 31 6.14 16.59 -15.67
C THR A 31 5.78 16.08 -17.04
N PHE A 32 5.80 14.76 -17.20
CA PHE A 32 5.29 14.14 -18.41
C PHE A 32 3.78 14.46 -18.51
N GLN A 33 3.35 14.96 -19.68
CA GLN A 33 1.94 15.21 -19.94
C GLN A 33 1.13 13.91 -19.99
N ASP A 34 1.77 12.82 -20.41
CA ASP A 34 1.22 11.47 -20.39
C ASP A 34 2.12 10.54 -19.54
N LEU A 35 1.54 10.03 -18.45
CA LEU A 35 2.22 9.07 -17.57
C LEU A 35 2.28 7.66 -18.17
N SER A 36 1.51 7.37 -19.22
CA SER A 36 1.56 6.09 -19.92
C SER A 36 2.77 5.96 -20.85
N LEU A 37 3.33 7.10 -21.27
CA LEU A 37 4.39 7.19 -22.26
C LEU A 37 3.95 6.55 -23.59
N SER A 38 2.70 6.81 -24.02
CA SER A 38 2.10 6.18 -25.20
C SER A 38 2.88 6.47 -26.47
N GLU A 39 3.37 7.71 -26.59
CA GLU A 39 4.01 8.29 -27.77
C GLU A 39 5.53 8.02 -27.85
N HIS A 40 6.10 7.33 -26.86
CA HIS A 40 7.53 7.02 -26.84
C HIS A 40 7.83 5.66 -27.46
N ASP A 41 9.01 5.53 -28.08
CA ASP A 41 9.45 4.28 -28.68
C ASP A 41 9.60 3.18 -27.60
N GLN A 42 8.93 2.05 -27.83
CA GLN A 42 8.85 0.94 -26.91
C GLN A 42 8.91 -0.36 -27.69
N SER A 43 9.65 -1.34 -27.17
CA SER A 43 9.56 -2.70 -27.71
C SER A 43 8.12 -3.20 -27.67
N ALA A 44 7.72 -4.02 -28.66
CA ALA A 44 6.37 -4.59 -28.72
C ALA A 44 5.96 -5.33 -27.42
N ARG A 45 6.93 -5.88 -26.68
CA ARG A 45 6.69 -6.48 -25.37
C ARG A 45 6.25 -5.45 -24.33
N VAL A 46 7.00 -4.36 -24.20
CA VAL A 46 6.71 -3.30 -23.21
C VAL A 46 5.40 -2.61 -23.53
N ALA A 47 5.13 -2.29 -24.80
CA ALA A 47 3.88 -1.67 -25.21
C ALA A 47 2.66 -2.53 -24.81
N ARG A 48 2.68 -3.85 -25.08
CA ARG A 48 1.58 -4.76 -24.69
C ARG A 48 1.37 -4.83 -23.18
N LEU A 49 2.45 -4.90 -22.39
CA LEU A 49 2.36 -4.93 -20.92
C LEU A 49 1.85 -3.59 -20.36
N ARG A 50 2.26 -2.46 -20.93
CA ARG A 50 1.73 -1.13 -20.62
C ARG A 50 0.23 -1.06 -20.90
N ASP A 51 -0.20 -1.45 -22.09
CA ASP A 51 -1.61 -1.39 -22.49
C ASP A 51 -2.48 -2.24 -21.55
N ALA A 52 -2.01 -3.44 -21.18
CA ALA A 52 -2.67 -4.27 -20.17
C ALA A 52 -2.73 -3.59 -18.80
N TYR A 53 -1.64 -2.95 -18.35
CA TYR A 53 -1.58 -2.26 -17.05
C TYR A 53 -2.51 -1.04 -16.96
N PHE A 54 -2.64 -0.26 -18.03
CA PHE A 54 -3.51 0.92 -18.08
C PHE A 54 -4.99 0.57 -18.30
N LYS A 55 -5.27 -0.56 -18.97
CA LYS A 55 -6.62 -1.14 -19.03
C LYS A 55 -7.07 -1.69 -17.67
N ALA A 56 -6.15 -2.31 -16.92
CA ALA A 56 -6.46 -2.96 -15.65
C ALA A 56 -6.87 -1.97 -14.54
N CYS A 57 -7.91 -2.33 -13.78
CA CYS A 57 -8.29 -1.66 -12.55
C CYS A 57 -7.53 -2.24 -11.35
N PRO A 58 -7.29 -1.47 -10.27
CA PRO A 58 -6.73 -2.01 -9.06
C PRO A 58 -7.70 -2.95 -8.33
N GLU A 59 -7.20 -4.08 -7.82
CA GLU A 59 -7.98 -5.09 -7.09
C GLU A 59 -7.39 -5.35 -5.72
N VAL A 60 -8.22 -5.44 -4.66
CA VAL A 60 -7.75 -5.80 -3.32
C VAL A 60 -7.24 -7.24 -3.33
N CYS A 61 -6.01 -7.43 -2.83
CA CYS A 61 -5.42 -8.76 -2.64
C CYS A 61 -5.47 -9.14 -1.16
N ILE A 62 -6.27 -10.16 -0.83
CA ILE A 62 -6.46 -10.60 0.56
C ILE A 62 -5.50 -11.70 1.02
N GLU A 63 -4.64 -12.22 0.13
CA GLU A 63 -3.71 -13.32 0.47
C GLU A 63 -2.84 -12.96 1.69
N ARG A 64 -2.12 -11.84 1.59
CA ARG A 64 -1.23 -11.40 2.65
C ARG A 64 -1.94 -11.12 3.97
N PRO A 65 -3.00 -10.29 4.06
CA PRO A 65 -3.67 -10.03 5.34
C PRO A 65 -4.16 -11.33 6.00
N VAL A 66 -4.73 -12.26 5.22
CA VAL A 66 -5.16 -13.57 5.74
C VAL A 66 -3.98 -14.36 6.29
N LEU A 67 -2.89 -14.49 5.53
CA LEU A 67 -1.70 -15.22 5.98
C LEU A 67 -1.10 -14.61 7.24
N VAL A 68 -0.96 -13.28 7.27
CA VAL A 68 -0.37 -12.57 8.41
C VAL A 68 -1.22 -12.75 9.65
N THR A 69 -2.54 -12.53 9.59
CA THR A 69 -3.42 -12.71 10.75
C THR A 69 -3.39 -14.15 11.24
N ARG A 70 -3.53 -15.13 10.35
CA ARG A 70 -3.46 -16.56 10.71
C ARG A 70 -2.12 -16.92 11.36
N LEU A 71 -1.01 -16.42 10.82
CA LEU A 71 0.32 -16.70 11.37
C LEU A 71 0.55 -16.02 12.73
N HIS A 72 -0.05 -14.84 12.96
CA HIS A 72 -0.03 -14.20 14.28
C HIS A 72 -0.79 -15.06 15.31
N GLN A 73 -1.92 -15.65 14.93
CA GLN A 73 -2.66 -16.60 15.79
C GLN A 73 -1.84 -17.88 16.04
N GLU A 74 -1.32 -18.53 14.99
CA GLU A 74 -0.54 -19.77 15.08
C GLU A 74 0.72 -19.62 15.97
N LEU A 75 1.33 -18.43 15.97
CA LEU A 75 2.52 -18.11 16.75
C LEU A 75 2.19 -17.45 18.11
N ALA A 76 0.91 -17.37 18.47
CA ALA A 76 0.40 -16.72 19.68
C ALA A 76 0.90 -15.28 19.86
N ILE A 77 1.12 -14.56 18.76
CA ILE A 77 1.65 -13.18 18.78
C ILE A 77 0.67 -12.23 19.44
N PHE A 78 -0.63 -12.38 19.20
CA PHE A 78 -1.66 -11.54 19.80
C PHE A 78 -1.73 -11.61 21.33
N HIS A 79 -1.16 -12.67 21.93
CA HIS A 79 -1.10 -12.85 23.38
C HIS A 79 0.22 -12.41 24.00
N LYS A 80 1.13 -11.81 23.21
CA LYS A 80 2.41 -11.30 23.70
C LYS A 80 2.28 -9.83 24.10
N ASP A 81 2.83 -9.50 25.27
CA ASP A 81 2.92 -8.10 25.74
C ASP A 81 3.79 -7.23 24.83
N ARG A 82 4.78 -7.83 24.14
CA ARG A 82 5.71 -7.13 23.26
C ARG A 82 5.92 -7.89 21.96
N TYR A 83 5.77 -7.17 20.86
CA TYR A 83 6.08 -7.66 19.53
C TYR A 83 7.52 -7.32 19.15
N SER A 84 8.37 -8.34 18.99
CA SER A 84 9.78 -8.16 18.66
C SER A 84 10.04 -8.21 17.14
N ILE A 85 11.21 -7.71 16.71
CA ILE A 85 11.66 -7.83 15.32
C ILE A 85 11.81 -9.31 14.91
N LEU A 86 12.21 -10.18 15.84
CA LEU A 86 12.30 -11.63 15.57
C LEU A 86 10.93 -12.28 15.38
N ASP A 87 9.90 -11.82 16.09
CA ASP A 87 8.53 -12.28 15.87
C ASP A 87 8.04 -11.87 14.48
N LYS A 88 8.29 -10.62 14.07
CA LYS A 88 8.01 -10.15 12.71
C LYS A 88 8.73 -10.97 11.66
N ALA A 89 10.02 -11.25 11.86
CA ALA A 89 10.81 -12.06 10.95
C ALA A 89 10.25 -13.50 10.82
N ARG A 90 9.82 -14.12 11.92
CA ARG A 90 9.20 -15.46 11.92
C ARG A 90 7.89 -15.49 11.15
N VAL A 91 7.02 -14.49 11.34
CA VAL A 91 5.78 -14.35 10.56
C VAL A 91 6.12 -14.18 9.08
N TYR A 92 6.99 -13.23 8.73
CA TYR A 92 7.29 -12.90 7.33
C TYR A 92 7.97 -14.04 6.59
N ARG A 93 8.86 -14.80 7.26
CA ARG A 93 9.42 -16.02 6.69
C ARG A 93 8.31 -16.99 6.27
N ARG A 94 7.35 -17.28 7.15
CA ARG A 94 6.24 -18.20 6.85
C ARG A 94 5.25 -17.64 5.83
N VAL A 95 5.08 -16.31 5.79
CA VAL A 95 4.34 -15.66 4.69
C VAL A 95 5.01 -15.98 3.37
N LEU A 96 6.32 -15.75 3.24
CA LEU A 96 7.05 -16.03 2.00
C LEU A 96 7.09 -17.52 1.63
N GLU A 97 7.09 -18.43 2.61
CA GLU A 97 7.01 -19.88 2.39
C GLU A 97 5.62 -20.35 1.90
N ARG A 98 4.54 -19.62 2.22
CA ARG A 98 3.15 -20.05 1.96
C ARG A 98 2.43 -19.24 0.86
N ARG A 99 2.94 -18.08 0.50
CA ARG A 99 2.36 -17.24 -0.56
C ARG A 99 2.48 -17.93 -1.92
N GLU A 100 1.48 -17.70 -2.76
CA GLU A 100 1.44 -18.16 -4.13
C GLU A 100 2.59 -17.53 -4.94
N PRO A 101 3.49 -18.33 -5.52
CA PRO A 101 4.59 -17.82 -6.33
C PRO A 101 4.07 -17.47 -7.74
N ILE A 102 3.84 -16.17 -7.97
CA ILE A 102 3.43 -15.68 -9.29
C ILE A 102 4.67 -15.30 -10.12
N VAL A 103 4.90 -16.02 -11.21
CA VAL A 103 5.89 -15.62 -12.23
C VAL A 103 5.33 -14.49 -13.09
N TRP A 104 4.15 -14.72 -13.67
CA TRP A 104 3.40 -13.74 -14.47
C TRP A 104 1.90 -13.88 -14.24
N HIS A 105 1.21 -12.75 -14.22
CA HIS A 105 -0.24 -12.69 -14.34
C HIS A 105 -0.65 -12.82 -15.81
N ARG A 106 -1.79 -13.45 -16.08
CA ARG A 106 -2.33 -13.62 -17.43
C ARG A 106 -3.76 -13.12 -17.58
N GLU A 107 -4.35 -12.68 -16.48
CA GLU A 107 -5.70 -12.15 -16.38
C GLU A 107 -5.72 -10.94 -15.46
N ALA A 108 -6.67 -10.05 -15.72
CA ALA A 108 -6.95 -8.87 -14.92
C ALA A 108 -8.41 -8.44 -15.12
N LYS A 109 -8.89 -7.48 -14.33
CA LYS A 109 -10.17 -6.81 -14.57
C LYS A 109 -9.98 -5.42 -15.14
N ASP A 110 -10.86 -5.00 -16.03
CA ASP A 110 -10.92 -3.63 -16.51
C ASP A 110 -11.64 -2.70 -15.51
N ARG A 111 -11.79 -1.42 -15.86
CA ARG A 111 -12.43 -0.42 -14.99
C ARG A 111 -13.90 -0.72 -14.67
N GLN A 112 -14.56 -1.54 -15.47
CA GLN A 112 -15.94 -1.98 -15.29
C GLN A 112 -16.00 -3.30 -14.49
N GLY A 113 -14.85 -3.82 -14.05
CA GLY A 113 -14.75 -5.08 -13.32
C GLY A 113 -14.81 -6.32 -14.23
N GLN A 114 -14.76 -6.15 -15.56
CA GLN A 114 -14.85 -7.26 -16.49
C GLN A 114 -13.49 -7.94 -16.66
N PRO A 115 -13.41 -9.28 -16.57
CA PRO A 115 -12.16 -10.00 -16.73
C PRO A 115 -11.68 -9.92 -18.19
N PHE A 116 -10.36 -9.81 -18.36
CA PHE A 116 -9.70 -9.94 -19.65
C PHE A 116 -8.35 -10.64 -19.49
N THR A 117 -7.90 -11.29 -20.56
CA THR A 117 -6.60 -11.98 -20.60
C THR A 117 -5.58 -11.18 -21.41
N PHE A 118 -4.30 -11.41 -21.14
CA PHE A 118 -3.18 -10.81 -21.85
C PHE A 118 -1.94 -11.72 -21.79
N ASP A 119 -0.99 -11.50 -22.70
CA ASP A 119 0.28 -12.23 -22.72
C ASP A 119 1.26 -11.66 -21.69
N GLY A 120 1.23 -12.24 -20.48
CA GLY A 120 2.18 -11.93 -19.41
C GLY A 120 3.58 -12.49 -19.70
N ASN A 121 4.43 -11.69 -20.33
CA ASN A 121 5.78 -12.07 -20.77
C ASN A 121 6.86 -11.10 -20.27
N SER A 122 6.67 -10.51 -19.09
CA SER A 122 7.63 -9.62 -18.44
C SER A 122 9.00 -10.32 -18.28
N LEU A 123 10.09 -9.60 -18.51
CA LEU A 123 11.44 -10.12 -18.19
C LEU A 123 11.69 -10.20 -16.69
N LEU A 124 10.89 -9.48 -15.89
CA LEU A 124 10.91 -9.54 -14.44
C LEU A 124 9.83 -10.51 -13.98
N ALA A 125 10.26 -11.59 -13.33
CA ALA A 125 9.39 -12.54 -12.67
C ALA A 125 9.06 -12.07 -11.25
N GLY A 126 7.86 -12.37 -10.79
CA GLY A 126 7.45 -12.11 -9.41
C GLY A 126 6.30 -11.11 -9.31
N SER A 127 5.42 -11.37 -8.36
CA SER A 127 4.42 -10.40 -7.90
C SER A 127 4.24 -10.45 -6.39
N THR A 128 3.92 -9.30 -5.81
CA THR A 128 3.57 -9.19 -4.40
C THR A 128 2.10 -9.51 -4.13
N THR A 129 1.30 -9.76 -5.17
CA THR A 129 -0.14 -10.04 -5.09
C THR A 129 -0.55 -11.15 -6.06
N THR A 130 -1.64 -11.84 -5.75
CA THR A 130 -2.30 -12.80 -6.65
C THR A 130 -3.17 -12.12 -7.72
N LYS A 131 -3.25 -10.79 -7.69
CA LYS A 131 -3.95 -9.94 -8.67
C LYS A 131 -2.93 -9.16 -9.50
N TYR A 132 -3.20 -8.97 -10.80
CA TYR A 132 -2.29 -8.27 -11.71
C TYR A 132 -1.98 -6.83 -11.26
N LYS A 133 -3.01 -6.05 -10.96
CA LYS A 133 -2.89 -4.71 -10.36
C LYS A 133 -3.35 -4.75 -8.92
N GLY A 134 -2.68 -5.55 -8.11
CA GLY A 134 -3.10 -5.83 -6.75
C GLY A 134 -2.78 -4.71 -5.76
N VAL A 135 -3.77 -4.39 -4.92
CA VAL A 135 -3.64 -3.54 -3.74
C VAL A 135 -3.37 -4.45 -2.55
N LEU A 136 -2.17 -4.31 -1.98
CA LEU A 136 -1.72 -5.10 -0.85
C LEU A 136 -2.16 -4.45 0.48
N LEU A 137 -2.64 -5.26 1.41
CA LEU A 137 -3.08 -4.80 2.72
C LEU A 137 -2.12 -5.19 3.86
N TYR A 138 -1.98 -4.28 4.81
CA TYR A 138 -1.19 -4.44 6.04
C TYR A 138 -2.13 -4.26 7.25
N PRO A 139 -2.83 -5.33 7.69
CA PRO A 139 -3.76 -5.28 8.81
C PRO A 139 -3.09 -4.87 10.11
N GLU A 140 -1.81 -5.23 10.28
CA GLU A 140 -1.00 -4.82 11.43
C GLU A 140 -0.59 -3.34 11.42
N PHE A 141 -1.01 -2.56 10.41
CA PHE A 141 -0.71 -1.15 10.28
C PHE A 141 -1.99 -0.35 10.02
N LEU A 142 -2.23 0.10 8.78
CA LEU A 142 -3.32 1.04 8.46
C LEU A 142 -4.52 0.39 7.75
N ALA A 143 -4.47 -0.91 7.41
CA ALA A 143 -5.55 -1.50 6.61
C ALA A 143 -6.91 -1.53 7.32
N LEU A 144 -6.95 -1.46 8.66
CA LEU A 144 -8.18 -1.34 9.44
C LEU A 144 -8.98 -0.07 9.11
N ALA A 145 -8.33 0.99 8.62
CA ALA A 145 -9.02 2.20 8.16
C ALA A 145 -9.98 1.94 6.98
N LEU A 146 -9.77 0.85 6.23
CA LEU A 146 -10.63 0.46 5.12
C LEU A 146 -11.87 -0.32 5.56
N TRP A 147 -11.94 -0.75 6.82
CA TRP A 147 -13.00 -1.63 7.31
C TRP A 147 -14.42 -1.04 7.11
N PRO A 148 -14.69 0.24 7.42
CA PRO A 148 -16.02 0.82 7.21
C PRO A 148 -16.42 0.93 5.72
N GLU A 149 -15.46 0.84 4.80
CA GLU A 149 -15.66 1.07 3.37
C GLU A 149 -15.66 -0.22 2.55
N LEU A 150 -15.55 -1.41 3.15
CA LEU A 150 -15.40 -2.68 2.41
C LEU A 150 -16.45 -2.87 1.31
N ASP A 151 -17.70 -2.49 1.57
CA ASP A 151 -18.81 -2.63 0.61
C ASP A 151 -18.88 -1.49 -0.42
N THR A 152 -18.29 -0.33 -0.11
CA THR A 152 -18.36 0.90 -0.94
C THR A 152 -17.06 1.20 -1.67
N MET A 153 -15.95 0.52 -1.36
CA MET A 153 -14.60 0.78 -1.86
C MET A 153 -14.49 0.73 -3.38
N SER A 154 -15.29 -0.12 -4.04
CA SER A 154 -15.32 -0.23 -5.50
C SER A 154 -16.00 0.97 -6.19
N ARG A 155 -16.74 1.79 -5.44
CA ARG A 155 -17.55 2.92 -5.94
C ARG A 155 -17.10 4.28 -5.43
N ARG A 156 -16.06 4.35 -4.61
CA ARG A 156 -15.54 5.62 -4.10
C ARG A 156 -15.00 6.50 -5.23
N ALA A 157 -15.19 7.81 -5.11
CA ALA A 157 -14.84 8.76 -6.16
C ALA A 157 -13.33 8.78 -6.47
N ALA A 158 -12.49 8.67 -5.45
CA ALA A 158 -11.03 8.68 -5.59
C ALA A 158 -10.44 7.29 -5.38
N ASN A 159 -9.62 6.83 -6.33
CA ASN A 159 -8.89 5.56 -6.26
C ASN A 159 -9.78 4.33 -5.97
N PRO A 160 -10.87 4.07 -6.71
CA PRO A 160 -11.71 2.90 -6.46
C PRO A 160 -10.90 1.60 -6.60
N TYR A 161 -11.09 0.68 -5.66
CA TYR A 161 -10.46 -0.63 -5.68
C TYR A 161 -11.54 -1.70 -5.78
N GLN A 162 -11.39 -2.61 -6.73
CA GLN A 162 -12.30 -3.75 -6.85
C GLN A 162 -12.06 -4.74 -5.72
N ILE A 163 -13.14 -5.20 -5.11
CA ILE A 163 -13.14 -6.23 -4.08
C ILE A 163 -14.42 -7.04 -4.24
N THR A 164 -14.31 -8.36 -4.16
CA THR A 164 -15.50 -9.22 -4.24
C THR A 164 -16.21 -9.28 -2.88
N PRO A 165 -17.53 -9.56 -2.84
CA PRO A 165 -18.26 -9.74 -1.58
C PRO A 165 -17.66 -10.85 -0.69
N HIS A 166 -17.10 -11.90 -1.30
CA HIS A 166 -16.38 -12.94 -0.57
C HIS A 166 -15.13 -12.36 0.12
N GLU A 167 -14.27 -11.66 -0.63
CA GLU A 167 -13.04 -11.09 -0.10
C GLU A 167 -13.32 -10.07 1.01
N ALA A 168 -14.34 -9.20 0.82
CA ALA A 168 -14.82 -8.28 1.84
C ALA A 168 -15.30 -9.03 3.11
N GLY A 169 -16.04 -10.13 2.92
CA GLY A 169 -16.51 -10.97 4.02
C GLY A 169 -15.37 -11.61 4.83
N VAL A 170 -14.31 -12.08 4.15
CA VAL A 170 -13.11 -12.62 4.81
C VAL A 170 -12.40 -11.53 5.61
N LEU A 171 -12.20 -10.34 5.02
CA LEU A 171 -11.58 -9.23 5.74
C LEU A 171 -12.40 -8.82 6.99
N ASN A 172 -13.71 -8.71 6.84
CA ASN A 172 -14.62 -8.27 7.90
C ASN A 172 -14.74 -9.27 9.06
N ARG A 173 -14.64 -10.57 8.81
CA ARG A 173 -14.86 -11.61 9.83
C ARG A 173 -13.57 -12.21 10.38
N ASP A 174 -12.57 -12.40 9.53
CA ASP A 174 -11.43 -13.25 9.85
C ASP A 174 -10.12 -12.47 9.99
N VAL A 175 -10.04 -11.25 9.46
CA VAL A 175 -8.79 -10.46 9.44
C VAL A 175 -8.85 -9.26 10.37
N PHE A 176 -9.89 -8.43 10.25
CA PHE A 176 -9.96 -7.15 10.96
C PHE A 176 -10.45 -7.21 12.43
N PRO A 177 -11.33 -8.15 12.84
CA PRO A 177 -11.77 -8.22 14.24
C PRO A 177 -10.76 -8.73 15.27
N VAL A 178 -9.58 -9.15 14.81
CA VAL A 178 -8.62 -9.95 15.59
C VAL A 178 -7.68 -9.08 16.41
#